data_AF-A0A7J3XVX9-F1
#
_entry.id   AF-A0A7J3XVX9-F1
#
_cell.length_a   1.000
_cell.length_b   1.000
_cell.length_c   1.000
_cell.angle_alpha   90.00
_cell.angle_beta   90.00
_cell.angle_gamma   90.00
#
_symmetry.space_group_name_H-M   'P 1'
#
loop_
_entity.id
_entity.type
_entity.pdbx_description
1 polymer ?
#
loop_
_entity_poly.entity_id
_entity_poly.type
_entity_poly.pdbx_seq_one_letter_code
_entity_poly.pdbx_strand_id
1 'polypeptide(L)'
;MARFGKALAATIILVLVSPVFGILLADLVGYHEPLDVAAEALGLEDLTESMNWTPLLDYTIPGLPAEVGYVASGFLGVAVILAVGLLASRAVRRLEAEKPGR
;
A
#
# COMPACT_ATOMS: atom_id res chain seq x y z
N MET A 1 -17.65 8.74 15.54
CA MET A 1 -16.95 8.96 14.25
C MET A 1 -16.19 10.29 14.16
N ALA A 2 -16.63 11.39 14.79
CA ALA A 2 -16.04 12.73 14.62
C ALA A 2 -14.56 12.91 15.03
N ARG A 3 -14.00 12.08 15.94
CA ARG A 3 -12.64 12.28 16.48
C ARG A 3 -11.51 11.98 15.48
N PHE A 4 -11.74 11.10 14.51
CA PHE A 4 -10.71 10.66 13.54
C PHE A 4 -11.02 11.06 12.09
N GLY A 5 -12.12 11.79 11.85
CA GLY A 5 -12.54 12.16 10.49
C GLY A 5 -11.48 12.97 9.73
N LYS A 6 -10.75 13.86 10.41
CA LYS A 6 -9.66 14.63 9.81
C LYS A 6 -8.51 13.74 9.36
N ALA A 7 -8.12 12.77 10.18
CA ALA A 7 -7.05 11.83 9.86
C ALA A 7 -7.46 10.93 8.69
N LEU A 8 -8.68 10.39 8.71
CA LEU A 8 -9.20 9.57 7.61
C LEU A 8 -9.29 10.35 6.30
N ALA A 9 -9.78 11.59 6.35
CA ALA A 9 -9.82 12.47 5.18
C ALA A 9 -8.41 12.75 4.65
N ALA A 10 -7.44 13.03 5.53
CA ALA A 10 -6.05 13.20 5.13
C ALA A 10 -5.48 11.93 4.47
N THR A 11 -5.74 10.74 5.03
CA THR A 11 -5.32 9.47 4.43
C THR A 11 -5.92 9.27 3.04
N ILE A 12 -7.23 9.51 2.87
CA ILE A 12 -7.89 9.39 1.56
C ILE A 12 -7.26 10.36 0.55
N ILE A 13 -7.05 11.62 0.95
CA ILE A 13 -6.43 12.62 0.08
C ILE A 13 -5.02 12.19 -0.31
N LEU A 14 -4.21 11.70 0.64
CA LEU A 14 -2.86 11.24 0.36
C LEU A 14 -2.82 10.03 -0.60
N VAL A 15 -3.74 9.08 -0.46
CA VAL A 15 -3.85 7.94 -1.38
C VAL A 15 -4.25 8.38 -2.79
N LEU A 16 -5.12 9.39 -2.92
CA LEU A 16 -5.51 9.92 -4.23
C LEU A 16 -4.42 10.76 -4.89
N VAL A 17 -3.59 11.44 -4.10
CA VAL A 17 -2.49 12.29 -4.58
C VAL A 17 -1.21 11.47 -4.83
N SER A 18 -1.04 10.31 -4.19
CA SER A 18 0.20 9.53 -4.30
C SER A 18 0.61 9.11 -5.73
N PRO A 19 -0.29 8.81 -6.69
CA PRO A 19 0.13 8.48 -8.06
C PRO A 19 0.83 9.65 -8.77
N VAL A 20 0.56 10.89 -8.35
CA VAL A 20 1.27 12.06 -8.86
C VAL A 20 2.77 11.93 -8.59
N PHE A 21 3.14 11.43 -7.41
CA PHE A 21 4.54 11.23 -7.04
C PHE A 21 5.09 9.89 -7.53
N GLY A 22 4.32 8.81 -7.39
CA GLY A 22 4.78 7.45 -7.66
C GLY A 22 4.83 7.06 -9.14
N ILE A 23 4.08 7.73 -10.00
CA ILE A 23 4.01 7.43 -11.43
C ILE A 23 4.39 8.69 -12.21
N LEU A 24 3.55 9.73 -12.17
CA LEU A 24 3.68 10.87 -13.08
C LEU A 24 5.00 11.64 -12.93
N LEU A 25 5.37 12.00 -11.69
CA LEU A 25 6.61 12.74 -11.45
C LEU A 25 7.85 11.86 -11.59
N ALA A 26 7.75 10.57 -11.24
CA ALA A 26 8.85 9.61 -11.40
C ALA A 26 9.19 9.43 -12.89
N ASP A 27 8.18 9.25 -13.74
CA ASP A 27 8.34 9.15 -15.19
C ASP A 27 8.89 10.44 -15.78
N LEU A 28 8.40 11.60 -15.33
CA LEU A 28 8.81 12.91 -15.86
C LEU A 28 10.28 13.23 -15.58
N VAL A 29 10.82 12.77 -14.45
CA VAL A 29 12.24 12.96 -14.12
C VAL A 29 13.13 11.82 -14.63
N GLY A 30 12.55 10.80 -15.28
CA GLY A 30 13.28 9.60 -15.70
C GLY A 30 13.89 8.87 -14.51
N TYR A 31 13.14 8.72 -13.42
CA TYR A 31 13.60 7.97 -12.27
C TYR A 31 13.84 6.51 -12.66
N HIS A 32 15.04 6.02 -12.37
CA HIS A 32 15.39 4.60 -12.45
C HIS A 32 15.84 4.14 -11.07
N GLU A 33 15.43 2.94 -10.65
CA GLU A 33 15.88 2.42 -9.38
C GLU A 33 17.39 2.17 -9.41
N PRO A 34 18.13 2.52 -8.34
CA PRO A 34 19.58 2.32 -8.30
C PRO A 34 20.01 0.87 -8.54
N LEU A 35 19.16 -0.09 -8.15
CA LEU A 35 19.42 -1.51 -8.34
C LEU A 35 19.22 -1.93 -9.80
N ASP A 36 18.21 -1.39 -10.50
CA ASP A 36 17.98 -1.64 -11.92
C ASP A 36 19.16 -1.13 -12.75
N VAL A 37 19.63 0.10 -12.45
CA VAL A 37 20.81 0.67 -13.12
C VAL A 37 22.06 -0.19 -12.91
N ALA A 38 22.25 -0.71 -11.69
CA ALA A 38 23.38 -1.61 -11.41
C ALA A 38 23.25 -2.96 -12.13
N ALA A 39 22.03 -3.52 -12.20
CA ALA A 39 21.76 -4.76 -12.89
C ALA A 39 21.99 -4.63 -14.41
N GLU A 40 21.49 -3.55 -15.02
CA GLU A 40 21.69 -3.24 -16.44
C GLU A 40 23.18 -3.01 -16.75
N ALA A 41 23.92 -2.30 -15.90
CA ALA A 41 25.36 -2.11 -16.04
C ALA A 41 26.16 -3.42 -15.96
N LEU A 42 25.62 -4.44 -15.29
CA LEU A 42 26.19 -5.79 -15.20
C LEU A 42 25.66 -6.73 -16.30
N GLY A 43 24.75 -6.27 -17.16
CA GLY A 43 24.12 -7.07 -18.22
C GLY A 43 23.23 -8.19 -17.69
N LEU A 44 22.63 -7.99 -16.51
CA LEU A 44 21.71 -8.96 -15.91
C LEU A 44 20.31 -8.83 -16.51
N GLU A 45 19.62 -9.95 -16.69
CA GLU A 45 18.22 -9.97 -17.11
C GLU A 45 17.31 -9.62 -15.93
N ASP A 46 16.23 -8.88 -16.20
CA ASP A 46 15.18 -8.63 -15.23
C ASP A 46 14.29 -9.88 -15.09
N LEU A 47 14.25 -10.43 -13.87
CA LEU A 47 13.50 -11.63 -13.53
C LEU A 47 12.15 -11.31 -12.90
N THR A 48 11.81 -10.05 -12.65
CA THR A 48 10.66 -9.60 -11.85
C THR A 48 9.34 -10.19 -12.36
N GLU A 49 9.10 -10.11 -13.67
CA GLU A 49 7.92 -10.69 -14.32
C GLU A 49 7.90 -12.23 -14.25
N SER A 50 9.07 -12.86 -14.41
CA SER A 50 9.20 -14.33 -14.47
C SER A 50 9.20 -15.03 -13.10
N MET A 51 9.63 -14.32 -12.06
CA MET A 51 9.86 -14.82 -10.71
C MET A 51 9.27 -13.86 -9.67
N ASN A 52 7.99 -13.52 -9.80
CA ASN A 52 7.26 -12.83 -8.74
C ASN A 52 6.58 -13.82 -7.78
N TRP A 53 6.53 -13.46 -6.51
CA TRP A 53 5.79 -14.20 -5.47
C TRP A 53 4.59 -13.41 -4.94
N THR A 54 4.52 -12.12 -5.27
CA THR A 54 3.50 -11.20 -4.77
C THR A 54 2.28 -11.19 -5.68
N PRO A 55 1.05 -11.27 -5.13
CA PRO A 55 -0.16 -11.24 -5.94
C PRO A 55 -0.45 -9.87 -6.58
N LEU A 56 0.20 -8.81 -6.09
CA LEU A 56 0.06 -7.42 -6.53
C LEU A 56 1.45 -6.85 -6.83
N LEU A 57 2.09 -7.36 -7.90
CA LEU A 57 3.40 -6.91 -8.34
C LEU A 57 3.36 -5.40 -8.61
N ASP A 58 4.29 -4.64 -8.04
CA ASP A 58 4.40 -3.17 -8.19
C ASP A 58 3.08 -2.41 -7.95
N TYR A 59 2.28 -2.89 -7.01
CA TYR A 59 0.96 -2.33 -6.68
C TYR A 59 -0.05 -2.40 -7.83
N THR A 60 0.24 -3.17 -8.88
CA THR A 60 -0.68 -3.42 -9.99
C THR A 60 -1.77 -4.42 -9.58
N ILE A 61 -2.93 -4.28 -10.21
CA ILE A 61 -4.04 -5.20 -10.06
C ILE A 61 -4.36 -5.75 -11.45
N PRO A 62 -4.34 -7.08 -11.65
CA PRO A 62 -4.65 -7.68 -12.93
C PRO A 62 -5.99 -7.19 -13.49
N GLY A 63 -5.98 -6.70 -14.73
CA GLY A 63 -7.17 -6.17 -15.40
C GLY A 63 -7.51 -4.70 -15.11
N LEU A 64 -6.68 -3.98 -14.34
CA LEU A 64 -6.81 -2.53 -14.14
C LEU A 64 -5.63 -1.76 -14.75
N PRO A 65 -5.85 -0.52 -15.23
CA PRO A 65 -4.76 0.40 -15.57
C PRO A 65 -3.82 0.63 -14.37
N ALA A 66 -2.54 0.88 -14.62
CA ALA A 66 -1.52 1.00 -13.58
C ALA A 66 -1.85 2.08 -12.53
N GLU A 67 -2.37 3.23 -12.98
CA GLU A 67 -2.75 4.36 -12.13
C GLU A 67 -3.92 4.00 -11.21
N VAL A 68 -4.89 3.24 -11.75
CA VAL A 68 -6.05 2.78 -10.98
C VAL A 68 -5.65 1.67 -10.01
N GLY A 69 -4.79 0.75 -10.46
CA GLY A 69 -4.21 -0.31 -9.64
C GLY A 69 -3.45 0.24 -8.43
N TYR A 70 -2.61 1.25 -8.66
CA TYR A 70 -1.83 1.91 -7.62
C TYR A 70 -2.72 2.52 -6.52
N VAL A 71 -3.75 3.27 -6.91
CA VAL A 71 -4.73 3.86 -5.96
C VAL A 71 -5.51 2.77 -5.22
N ALA A 72 -5.98 1.75 -5.94
CA ALA A 72 -6.74 0.65 -5.35
C ALA A 72 -5.90 -0.16 -4.35
N SER A 73 -4.64 -0.45 -4.66
CA SER A 73 -3.66 -1.06 -3.76
C SER A 73 -3.40 -0.19 -2.53
N GLY A 74 -3.34 1.13 -2.70
CA GLY A 74 -3.27 2.08 -1.58
C GLY A 74 -4.47 1.98 -0.63
N PHE A 75 -5.69 1.95 -1.17
CA PHE A 75 -6.89 1.76 -0.36
C PHE A 75 -6.97 0.38 0.29
N LEU A 76 -6.50 -0.66 -0.39
CA LEU A 76 -6.40 -2.01 0.17
C LEU A 76 -5.48 -2.01 1.41
N GLY A 77 -4.30 -1.38 1.33
CA GLY A 77 -3.40 -1.22 2.48
C GLY A 77 -4.05 -0.50 3.65
N VAL A 78 -4.76 0.61 3.39
CA VAL A 78 -5.52 1.36 4.41
C VAL A 78 -6.59 0.46 5.05
N ALA A 79 -7.35 -0.28 4.24
CA ALA A 79 -8.39 -1.18 4.73
C ALA A 79 -7.81 -2.29 5.63
N VAL A 80 -6.69 -2.89 5.25
CA VAL A 80 -5.98 -3.91 6.04
C VAL A 80 -5.55 -3.34 7.40
N ILE A 81 -4.91 -2.17 7.42
CA ILE A 81 -4.46 -1.54 8.68
C ILE A 81 -5.64 -1.26 9.60
N LEU A 82 -6.72 -0.69 9.07
CA LEU A 82 -7.93 -0.43 9.85
C LEU A 82 -8.56 -1.72 10.37
N ALA A 83 -8.64 -2.76 9.55
CA ALA A 83 -9.17 -4.06 9.96
C ALA A 83 -8.35 -4.66 11.11
N VAL A 84 -7.02 -4.66 11.02
CA VAL A 84 -6.14 -5.14 12.09
C VAL A 84 -6.35 -4.33 13.38
N GLY A 85 -6.38 -2.99 13.28
CA GLY A 85 -6.59 -2.12 14.44
C GLY A 85 -7.95 -2.34 15.12
N LEU A 86 -9.02 -2.52 14.33
CA LEU A 86 -10.35 -2.80 14.83
C LEU A 86 -10.45 -4.18 15.49
N LEU A 87 -9.86 -5.21 14.89
CA LEU A 87 -9.82 -6.56 15.44
C LEU A 87 -9.02 -6.61 16.73
N ALA A 88 -7.85 -5.98 16.78
CA ALA A 88 -7.03 -5.87 17.98
C ALA A 88 -7.78 -5.14 19.11
N SER A 89 -8.41 -3.99 18.81
CA SER A 89 -9.22 -3.26 19.80
C SER A 89 -10.38 -4.11 20.33
N ARG A 90 -11.04 -4.87 19.46
CA ARG A 90 -12.14 -5.75 19.86
C ARG A 90 -11.65 -6.91 20.73
N ALA A 91 -10.51 -7.51 20.42
CA ALA A 91 -9.91 -8.58 21.21
C ALA A 91 -9.53 -8.09 22.61
N VAL A 92 -8.86 -6.95 22.73
CA VAL A 92 -8.48 -6.36 24.03
C VAL A 92 -9.70 -6.09 24.90
N ARG A 93 -10.76 -5.50 24.34
CA ARG A 93 -12.01 -5.24 25.08
C ARG A 93 -12.70 -6.50 25.58
N ARG A 94 -12.62 -7.61 24.83
CA ARG A 94 -13.16 -8.91 25.27
C ARG A 94 -12.40 -9.45 26.46
N LEU A 95 -11.07 -9.43 26.41
CA LEU A 95 -10.21 -9.88 27.52
C LEU A 95 -10.44 -9.06 28.79
N GLU A 96 -10.68 -7.76 28.67
CA GLU A 96 -11.02 -6.91 29.82
C GLU A 96 -12.40 -7.26 30.43
N ALA A 97 -13.37 -7.68 29.62
CA ALA A 97 -14.69 -8.07 30.09
C ALA A 97 -14.71 -9.47 30.76
N GLU A 98 -13.77 -10.34 30.40
CA GLU A 98 -13.65 -11.71 30.92
C GLU A 98 -12.77 -11.80 32.18
N LYS A 99 -12.14 -10.70 32.63
CA LYS A 99 -11.32 -10.71 33.85
C LYS A 99 -12.18 -10.97 35.10
N PRO A 100 -11.91 -12.03 35.89
CA PRO A 100 -12.67 -12.34 37.09
C PRO A 100 -12.36 -11.30 38.19
N GLY A 101 -13.41 -10.78 38.83
CA GLY A 101 -13.31 -9.79 39.91
C GLY A 101 -13.92 -8.41 39.61
N ARG A 102 -14.71 -8.30 38.53
CA ARG A 102 -15.59 -7.16 38.25
C ARG A 102 -17.05 -7.61 38.23
#